data_AF-A0A3D5B5H6-F1
#
_entry.id   AF-A0A3D5B5H6-F1
#
_cell.length_a   1.000
_cell.length_b   1.000
_cell.length_c   1.000
_cell.angle_alpha   90.00
_cell.angle_beta   90.00
_cell.angle_gamma   90.00
#
_symmetry.space_group_name_H-M   'P 1'
#
loop_
_entity.id
_entity.type
_entity.pdbx_description
1 polymer ?
#
loop_
_entity_poly.entity_id
_entity_poly.type
_entity_poly.pdbx_seq_one_letter_code
_entity_poly.pdbx_strand_id
1 'polypeptide(L)'
;MTKARKIVFVSVIVAVSVLLALGGLYDKTISQNLCQGNNLGAQLFESLGTFPPFVFVAATFAVLFFLVKEEDRCRIFKKTVCVCLTAVSYLVFGFVGSETFLTAFWARAVTALCTAIVLTPPTVLFFLKKDQERLKKYAIFLIFASIVCVVSSLITVNVIKFIWGRVRYREMMQEGDVALKGFTAWYHPNGFSLSGHHSFPSAHTSAASNLLVLCALDEVFPEAHGKKKTVIFVVSLYIFTMAYSRIVLGAHFLSDVTVGFLIGYLAFFVARYLYFDKSKTVISALMQKQEENAEGADEPAEEAADVLSEQVISEEVTEPEEGADVAEEETDEGLLLYKDRHEIRAEAKSAPIVQEEEYEPDEDVPEQEADVGILLYKSRRDIRASDALIADEEDFDDDDEDEDY
;
A
#
# COMPACT_ATOMS: atom_id res chain seq x y z
N MET A 1 19.91 5.66 14.07
CA MET A 1 20.43 5.86 12.69
C MET A 1 21.94 6.12 12.69
N THR A 2 22.72 5.36 11.92
CA THR A 2 24.20 5.49 11.83
C THR A 2 24.63 6.73 11.04
N LYS A 3 25.85 7.25 11.28
CA LYS A 3 26.41 8.44 10.57
C LYS A 3 26.36 8.29 9.05
N ALA A 4 26.77 7.14 8.53
CA ALA A 4 26.74 6.85 7.09
C ALA A 4 25.33 6.93 6.49
N ARG A 5 24.31 6.42 7.21
CA ARG A 5 22.91 6.51 6.77
C ARG A 5 22.39 7.94 6.76
N LYS A 6 22.78 8.76 7.75
CA LYS A 6 22.45 10.19 7.77
C LYS A 6 23.02 10.90 6.54
N ILE A 7 24.27 10.63 6.20
CA ILE A 7 24.94 11.20 5.02
C ILE A 7 24.17 10.81 3.76
N VAL A 8 23.86 9.52 3.57
CA VAL A 8 23.10 9.06 2.40
C VAL A 8 21.74 9.74 2.30
N PHE A 9 21.01 9.84 3.42
CA PHE A 9 19.71 10.52 3.45
C PHE A 9 19.82 11.98 3.00
N VAL A 10 20.75 12.75 3.60
CA VAL A 10 20.97 14.15 3.23
C VAL A 10 21.39 14.28 1.76
N SER A 11 22.29 13.42 1.28
CA SER A 11 22.71 13.41 -0.13
C SER A 11 21.55 13.16 -1.08
N VAL A 12 20.65 12.22 -0.76
CA VAL A 12 19.45 11.95 -1.57
C VAL A 12 18.52 13.16 -1.57
N ILE A 13 18.26 13.78 -0.41
CA ILE A 13 17.41 14.96 -0.31
C ILE A 13 18.00 16.13 -1.12
N VAL A 14 19.29 16.40 -1.00
CA VAL A 14 19.98 17.43 -1.79
C VAL A 14 19.86 17.15 -3.29
N ALA A 15 20.09 15.91 -3.73
CA ALA A 15 19.98 15.54 -5.14
C ALA A 15 18.55 15.74 -5.66
N VAL A 16 17.53 15.33 -4.89
CA VAL A 16 16.12 15.55 -5.21
C VAL A 16 15.79 17.04 -5.29
N SER A 17 16.26 17.86 -4.35
CA SER A 17 16.06 19.31 -4.39
C SER A 17 16.66 19.96 -5.64
N VAL A 18 17.87 19.53 -6.03
CA VAL A 18 18.51 20.00 -7.28
C VAL A 18 17.69 19.58 -8.50
N LEU A 19 17.24 18.32 -8.57
CA LEU A 19 16.41 17.85 -9.68
C LEU A 19 15.06 18.56 -9.76
N LEU A 20 14.45 18.93 -8.63
CA LEU A 20 13.20 19.71 -8.61
C LEU A 20 13.42 21.16 -9.03
N ALA A 21 14.54 21.78 -8.64
CA ALA A 21 14.92 23.11 -9.13
C ALA A 21 15.13 23.08 -10.66
N LEU A 22 15.84 22.06 -11.16
CA LEU A 22 16.02 21.86 -12.60
C LEU A 22 14.68 21.60 -13.31
N GLY A 23 13.81 20.78 -12.74
CA GLY A 23 12.47 20.55 -13.30
C GLY A 23 11.61 21.82 -13.33
N GLY A 24 11.72 22.66 -12.29
CA GLY A 24 11.04 23.96 -12.24
C GLY A 24 11.44 24.91 -13.37
N LEU A 25 12.68 24.81 -13.86
CA LEU A 25 13.22 25.67 -14.92
C LEU A 25 13.16 25.03 -16.31
N TYR A 26 13.33 23.72 -16.41
CA TYR A 26 13.64 23.02 -17.66
C TYR A 26 12.72 21.84 -17.99
N ASP A 27 11.65 21.56 -17.21
CA ASP A 27 10.72 20.46 -17.50
C ASP A 27 10.25 20.46 -18.97
N LYS A 28 9.86 21.62 -19.51
CA LYS A 28 9.42 21.76 -20.92
C LYS A 28 10.52 21.34 -21.89
N THR A 29 11.69 21.96 -21.77
CA THR A 29 12.83 21.74 -22.67
C THR A 29 13.34 20.30 -22.62
N ILE A 30 13.37 19.70 -21.44
CA ILE A 30 13.78 18.31 -21.26
C ILE A 30 12.80 17.37 -21.98
N SER A 31 11.49 17.55 -21.78
CA SER A 31 10.49 16.72 -22.44
C SER A 31 10.48 16.93 -23.96
N GLN A 32 10.66 18.16 -24.45
CA GLN A 32 10.76 18.44 -25.89
C GLN A 32 11.94 17.72 -26.56
N ASN A 33 13.09 17.65 -25.89
CA ASN A 33 14.30 17.04 -26.47
C ASN A 33 14.34 15.51 -26.34
N LEU A 34 13.71 14.95 -25.30
CA LEU A 34 13.82 13.52 -24.99
C LEU A 34 12.60 12.70 -25.41
N CYS A 35 11.45 13.32 -25.67
CA CYS A 35 10.23 12.60 -25.99
C CYS A 35 10.31 11.88 -27.35
N GLN A 36 10.17 10.56 -27.31
CA GLN A 36 10.10 9.63 -28.44
C GLN A 36 8.94 8.66 -28.20
N GLY A 37 7.72 9.03 -28.62
CA GLY A 37 6.49 8.28 -28.29
C GLY A 37 6.49 6.81 -28.72
N ASN A 38 7.21 6.47 -29.80
CA ASN A 38 7.27 5.11 -30.36
C ASN A 38 8.50 4.31 -29.89
N ASN A 39 9.15 4.71 -28.79
CA ASN A 39 10.31 3.99 -28.27
C ASN A 39 9.89 2.66 -27.61
N LEU A 40 10.14 1.53 -28.29
CA LEU A 40 9.77 0.19 -27.82
C LEU A 40 10.34 -0.14 -26.43
N GLY A 41 11.60 0.21 -26.17
CA GLY A 41 12.23 -0.02 -24.87
C GLY A 41 11.49 0.70 -23.74
N ALA A 42 11.10 1.96 -23.98
CA ALA A 42 10.35 2.71 -23.00
C ALA A 42 8.92 2.18 -22.78
N GLN A 43 8.24 1.75 -23.85
CA GLN A 43 6.91 1.10 -23.76
C GLN A 43 6.96 -0.22 -22.98
N LEU A 44 8.01 -1.03 -23.16
CA LEU A 44 8.22 -2.24 -22.37
C LEU A 44 8.43 -1.93 -20.89
N PHE A 45 9.15 -0.86 -20.55
CA PHE A 45 9.30 -0.43 -19.16
C PHE A 45 7.99 0.12 -18.57
N GLU A 46 7.18 0.83 -19.35
CA GLU A 46 5.83 1.25 -18.93
C GLU A 46 4.98 0.04 -18.54
N SER A 47 4.97 -1.00 -19.38
CA SER A 47 4.21 -2.22 -19.17
C SER A 47 4.76 -3.08 -18.01
N LEU A 48 6.01 -3.52 -18.12
CA LEU A 48 6.57 -4.53 -17.23
C LEU A 48 7.15 -3.94 -15.95
N GLY A 49 7.58 -2.68 -15.97
CA GLY A 49 8.36 -2.15 -14.87
C GLY A 49 7.55 -1.73 -13.64
N THR A 50 6.22 -1.88 -13.69
CA THR A 50 5.34 -1.78 -12.52
C THR A 50 5.29 -3.06 -11.69
N PHE A 51 6.07 -4.10 -12.03
CA PHE A 51 6.06 -5.39 -11.35
C PHE A 51 6.35 -5.40 -9.83
N PRO A 52 7.18 -4.52 -9.23
CA PRO A 52 7.69 -4.76 -7.88
C PRO A 52 6.60 -4.93 -6.80
N PRO A 53 5.56 -4.06 -6.71
CA PRO A 53 4.45 -4.27 -5.78
C PRO A 53 3.79 -5.63 -5.92
N PHE A 54 3.52 -6.07 -7.15
CA PHE A 54 2.83 -7.33 -7.41
C PHE A 54 3.67 -8.54 -7.01
N VAL A 55 4.98 -8.50 -7.30
CA VAL A 55 5.90 -9.59 -6.91
C VAL A 55 6.05 -9.67 -5.39
N PHE A 56 6.18 -8.55 -4.68
CA PHE A 56 6.30 -8.58 -3.22
C PHE A 56 5.03 -9.07 -2.54
N VAL A 57 3.86 -8.62 -2.98
CA VAL A 57 2.56 -9.05 -2.44
C VAL A 57 2.32 -10.54 -2.75
N ALA A 58 2.56 -10.97 -4.00
CA ALA A 58 2.45 -12.38 -4.38
C ALA A 58 3.38 -13.28 -3.55
N ALA A 59 4.66 -12.89 -3.42
CA ALA A 59 5.63 -13.63 -2.62
C ALA A 59 5.25 -13.68 -1.13
N THR A 60 4.61 -12.62 -0.60
CA THR A 60 4.09 -12.60 0.77
C THR A 60 3.04 -13.69 0.99
N PHE A 61 2.05 -13.80 0.11
CA PHE A 61 1.05 -14.86 0.24
C PHE A 61 1.63 -16.25 -0.02
N ALA A 62 2.58 -16.37 -0.95
CA ALA A 62 3.26 -17.62 -1.23
C ALA A 62 4.07 -18.13 -0.03
N VAL A 63 4.78 -17.27 0.71
CA VAL A 63 5.50 -17.70 1.92
C VAL A 63 4.56 -18.00 3.09
N LEU A 64 3.45 -17.26 3.23
CA LEU A 64 2.44 -17.53 4.26
C LEU A 64 1.79 -18.91 4.10
N PHE A 65 1.63 -19.40 2.87
CA PHE A 65 1.18 -20.77 2.59
C PHE A 65 2.02 -21.84 3.32
N PHE A 66 3.34 -21.67 3.36
CA PHE A 66 4.27 -22.60 4.00
C PHE A 66 4.38 -22.41 5.52
N LEU A 67 3.86 -21.30 6.05
CA LEU A 67 3.78 -21.02 7.48
C LEU A 67 2.47 -21.50 8.12
N VAL A 68 1.47 -21.90 7.33
CA VAL A 68 0.25 -22.55 7.85
C VAL A 68 0.60 -23.91 8.43
N LYS A 69 0.40 -24.06 9.74
CA LYS A 69 0.73 -25.28 10.48
C LYS A 69 -0.30 -26.38 10.23
N GLU A 70 0.08 -27.62 10.53
CA GLU A 70 -0.83 -28.77 10.48
C GLU A 70 -2.01 -28.62 11.45
N GLU A 71 -1.75 -28.09 12.65
CA GLU A 71 -2.70 -27.89 13.74
C GLU A 71 -3.68 -26.71 13.53
N ASP A 72 -3.48 -25.91 12.47
CA ASP A 72 -4.29 -24.71 12.23
C ASP A 72 -5.75 -25.06 11.91
N ARG A 73 -6.69 -24.44 12.63
CA ARG A 73 -8.11 -24.45 12.26
C ARG A 73 -8.28 -23.90 10.84
N CYS A 74 -9.13 -24.55 10.05
CA CYS A 74 -9.39 -24.18 8.65
C CYS A 74 -8.13 -24.13 7.77
N ARG A 75 -7.13 -24.99 8.04
CA ARG A 75 -5.87 -25.06 7.29
C ARG A 75 -6.05 -25.09 5.77
N ILE A 76 -6.95 -25.94 5.27
CA ILE A 76 -7.21 -26.07 3.83
C ILE A 76 -7.66 -24.72 3.28
N PHE A 77 -8.62 -24.07 3.94
CA PHE A 77 -9.10 -22.74 3.57
C PHE A 77 -7.97 -21.69 3.58
N LYS A 78 -7.17 -21.61 4.66
CA LYS A 78 -6.03 -20.68 4.75
C LYS A 78 -5.04 -20.88 3.60
N LYS A 79 -4.69 -22.13 3.29
CA LYS A 79 -3.78 -22.49 2.19
C LYS A 79 -4.37 -22.13 0.83
N THR A 80 -5.64 -22.43 0.60
CA THR A 80 -6.35 -22.05 -0.63
C THR A 80 -6.35 -20.54 -0.81
N VAL A 81 -6.67 -19.77 0.24
CA VAL A 81 -6.64 -18.30 0.21
C VAL A 81 -5.24 -17.78 -0.15
N CYS A 82 -4.17 -18.33 0.43
CA CYS A 82 -2.80 -17.92 0.11
C CYS A 82 -2.45 -18.14 -1.37
N VAL A 83 -2.80 -19.29 -1.93
CA VAL A 83 -2.55 -19.60 -3.35
C VAL A 83 -3.40 -18.70 -4.25
N CYS A 84 -4.68 -18.50 -3.93
CA CYS A 84 -5.57 -17.61 -4.68
C CYS A 84 -5.06 -16.17 -4.68
N LEU A 85 -4.65 -15.63 -3.53
CA LEU A 85 -4.14 -14.25 -3.45
C LEU A 85 -2.78 -14.09 -4.15
N THR A 86 -1.95 -15.13 -4.16
CA THR A 86 -0.72 -15.16 -4.98
C THR A 86 -1.07 -15.04 -6.47
N ALA A 87 -2.01 -15.86 -6.95
CA ALA A 87 -2.45 -15.85 -8.34
C ALA A 87 -3.14 -14.54 -8.73
N VAL A 88 -4.02 -14.01 -7.87
CA VAL A 88 -4.72 -12.73 -8.07
C VAL A 88 -3.72 -11.58 -8.21
N SER A 89 -2.65 -11.56 -7.42
CA SER A 89 -1.60 -10.54 -7.53
C SER A 89 -0.99 -10.50 -8.94
N TYR A 90 -0.73 -11.67 -9.53
CA TYR A 90 -0.20 -11.78 -10.90
C TYR A 90 -1.27 -11.58 -12.00
N LEU A 91 -2.54 -11.92 -11.73
CA LEU A 91 -3.65 -11.58 -12.61
C LEU A 91 -3.76 -10.06 -12.77
N VAL A 92 -3.77 -9.32 -11.65
CA VAL A 92 -3.82 -7.85 -11.67
C VAL A 92 -2.60 -7.29 -12.39
N PHE A 93 -1.40 -7.81 -12.12
CA PHE A 93 -0.19 -7.39 -12.82
C PHE A 93 -0.31 -7.57 -14.34
N GLY A 94 -0.70 -8.76 -14.82
CA GLY A 94 -0.82 -9.00 -16.26
C GLY A 94 -1.93 -8.19 -16.92
N PHE A 95 -3.03 -7.91 -16.21
CA PHE A 95 -4.12 -7.07 -16.72
C PHE A 95 -3.72 -5.59 -16.83
N VAL A 96 -3.04 -5.04 -15.81
CA VAL A 96 -2.58 -3.66 -15.78
C VAL A 96 -1.40 -3.47 -16.74
N GLY A 97 -0.41 -4.37 -16.70
CA GLY A 97 0.79 -4.29 -17.54
C GLY A 97 0.49 -4.43 -19.04
N SER A 98 -0.56 -5.14 -19.44
CA SER A 98 -0.91 -5.30 -20.86
C SER A 98 -1.60 -4.09 -21.50
N GLU A 99 -2.00 -3.08 -20.72
CA GLU A 99 -2.76 -1.92 -21.19
C GLU A 99 -2.08 -1.16 -22.34
N THR A 100 -0.75 -1.08 -22.31
CA THR A 100 0.04 -0.37 -23.32
C THR A 100 -0.04 -1.03 -24.70
N PHE A 101 -0.24 -2.35 -24.75
CA PHE A 101 -0.18 -3.13 -25.99
C PHE A 101 -1.55 -3.66 -26.43
N LEU A 102 -2.47 -3.85 -25.49
CA LEU A 102 -3.77 -4.48 -25.71
C LEU A 102 -4.88 -3.57 -25.20
N THR A 103 -5.73 -3.09 -26.12
CA THR A 103 -6.91 -2.29 -25.77
C THR A 103 -8.13 -3.16 -25.46
N ALA A 104 -8.25 -4.32 -26.12
CA ALA A 104 -9.38 -5.23 -25.93
C ALA A 104 -9.36 -5.89 -24.56
N PHE A 105 -10.47 -5.76 -23.82
CA PHE A 105 -10.64 -6.33 -22.48
C PHE A 105 -10.30 -7.82 -22.41
N TRP A 106 -10.83 -8.62 -23.36
CA TRP A 106 -10.61 -10.06 -23.39
C TRP A 106 -9.14 -10.43 -23.64
N ALA A 107 -8.44 -9.68 -24.49
CA ALA A 107 -7.01 -9.90 -24.73
C ALA A 107 -6.21 -9.66 -23.44
N ARG A 108 -6.49 -8.55 -22.73
CA ARG A 108 -5.89 -8.25 -21.42
C ARG A 108 -6.20 -9.31 -20.37
N ALA A 109 -7.43 -9.81 -20.33
CA ALA A 109 -7.85 -10.87 -19.41
C ALA A 109 -7.13 -12.20 -19.68
N VAL A 110 -6.94 -12.56 -20.96
CA VAL A 110 -6.15 -13.74 -21.34
C VAL A 110 -4.68 -13.55 -20.95
N THR A 111 -4.08 -12.39 -21.22
CA THR A 111 -2.69 -12.09 -20.79
C THR A 111 -2.53 -12.13 -19.27
N ALA A 112 -3.52 -11.61 -18.53
CA ALA A 112 -3.56 -11.71 -17.07
C ALA A 112 -3.53 -13.17 -16.60
N LEU A 113 -4.40 -14.02 -17.17
CA LEU A 113 -4.47 -15.43 -16.83
C LEU A 113 -3.15 -16.16 -17.15
N CYS A 114 -2.58 -15.94 -18.34
CA CYS A 114 -1.27 -16.48 -18.71
C CYS A 114 -0.17 -16.03 -17.73
N THR A 115 -0.17 -14.76 -17.35
CA THR A 115 0.80 -14.20 -16.39
C THR A 115 0.70 -14.89 -15.03
N ALA A 116 -0.51 -15.08 -14.51
CA ALA A 116 -0.73 -15.78 -13.25
C ALA A 116 -0.33 -17.26 -13.30
N ILE A 117 -0.66 -17.96 -14.39
CA ILE A 117 -0.29 -19.37 -14.60
C ILE A 117 1.23 -19.53 -14.66
N VAL A 118 1.94 -18.61 -15.31
CA VAL A 118 3.39 -18.68 -15.49
C VAL A 118 4.15 -18.29 -14.21
N LEU A 119 3.71 -17.25 -13.49
CA LEU A 119 4.46 -16.69 -12.36
C LEU A 119 4.13 -17.31 -11.00
N THR A 120 2.93 -17.88 -10.81
CA THR A 120 2.54 -18.48 -9.52
C THR A 120 3.38 -19.71 -9.17
N PRO A 121 3.53 -20.72 -10.05
CA PRO A 121 4.32 -21.92 -9.74
C PRO A 121 5.77 -21.64 -9.33
N PRO A 122 6.59 -20.87 -10.07
CA PRO A 122 7.98 -20.62 -9.67
C PRO A 122 8.07 -19.86 -8.34
N THR A 123 7.13 -18.97 -8.06
CA THR A 123 7.07 -18.23 -6.79
C THR A 123 6.80 -19.16 -5.61
N VAL A 124 5.87 -20.10 -5.73
CA VAL A 124 5.60 -21.11 -4.69
C VAL A 124 6.78 -22.08 -4.56
N LEU A 125 7.35 -22.54 -5.68
CA LEU A 125 8.49 -23.46 -5.70
C LEU A 125 9.75 -22.87 -5.05
N PHE A 126 9.96 -21.55 -5.13
CA PHE A 126 11.07 -20.87 -4.47
C PHE A 126 11.12 -21.12 -2.95
N PHE A 127 9.96 -21.24 -2.30
CA PHE A 127 9.83 -21.41 -0.85
C PHE A 127 9.77 -22.89 -0.42
N LEU A 128 9.47 -23.81 -1.33
CA LEU A 128 9.21 -25.23 -1.02
C LEU A 128 10.32 -25.93 -0.23
N LYS A 129 11.59 -25.58 -0.48
CA LYS A 129 12.76 -26.21 0.15
C LYS A 129 13.40 -25.39 1.28
N LYS A 130 12.69 -24.38 1.79
CA LYS A 130 13.19 -23.52 2.86
C LYS A 130 12.74 -24.06 4.22
N ASP A 131 13.63 -23.99 5.21
CA ASP A 131 13.29 -24.33 6.59
C ASP A 131 12.31 -23.30 7.21
N GLN A 132 11.69 -23.66 8.33
CA GLN A 132 10.70 -22.82 9.00
C GLN A 132 11.28 -21.49 9.51
N GLU A 133 12.55 -21.47 9.92
CA GLU A 133 13.20 -20.24 10.39
C GLU A 133 13.41 -19.23 9.26
N ARG A 134 13.91 -19.68 8.10
CA ARG A 134 14.09 -18.85 6.91
C ARG A 134 12.76 -18.43 6.32
N LEU A 135 11.74 -19.29 6.33
CA LEU A 135 10.39 -18.92 5.90
C LEU A 135 9.83 -17.77 6.75
N LYS A 136 9.99 -17.80 8.07
CA LYS A 136 9.58 -16.69 8.95
C LYS A 136 10.33 -15.39 8.63
N LYS A 137 11.66 -15.47 8.42
CA LYS A 137 12.48 -14.33 8.00
C LYS A 137 12.02 -13.74 6.66
N TYR A 138 11.71 -14.59 5.68
CA TYR A 138 11.14 -14.16 4.40
C TYR A 138 9.77 -13.51 4.57
N ALA A 139 8.87 -14.10 5.36
CA ALA A 139 7.54 -13.52 5.60
C ALA A 139 7.62 -12.14 6.24
N ILE A 140 8.45 -11.98 7.27
CA ILE A 140 8.74 -10.69 7.91
C ILE A 140 9.22 -9.66 6.87
N PHE A 141 10.23 -10.01 6.07
CA PHE A 141 10.80 -9.11 5.07
C PHE A 141 9.79 -8.73 3.98
N LEU A 142 9.00 -9.70 3.51
CA LEU A 142 8.02 -9.50 2.42
C LEU A 142 6.79 -8.73 2.88
N ILE A 143 6.33 -8.91 4.12
CA ILE A 143 5.31 -8.06 4.73
C ILE A 143 5.81 -6.61 4.80
N PHE A 144 7.03 -6.41 5.31
CA PHE A 144 7.67 -5.09 5.32
C PHE A 144 7.72 -4.48 3.91
N ALA A 145 8.18 -5.24 2.91
CA ALA A 145 8.25 -4.79 1.52
C ALA A 145 6.87 -4.43 0.95
N SER A 146 5.86 -5.26 1.21
CA SER A 146 4.49 -5.04 0.74
C SER A 146 3.84 -3.81 1.37
N ILE A 147 4.09 -3.55 2.66
CA ILE A 147 3.63 -2.33 3.33
C ILE A 147 4.22 -1.10 2.65
N VAL A 148 5.53 -1.09 2.36
CA VAL A 148 6.17 0.01 1.63
C VAL A 148 5.50 0.22 0.27
N CYS A 149 5.23 -0.87 -0.48
CA CYS A 149 4.57 -0.79 -1.77
C CYS A 149 3.16 -0.21 -1.70
N VAL A 150 2.35 -0.65 -0.73
CA VAL A 150 0.97 -0.19 -0.57
C VAL A 150 0.95 1.28 -0.15
N VAL A 151 1.74 1.66 0.85
CA VAL A 151 1.80 3.04 1.34
C VAL A 151 2.27 4.01 0.24
N SER A 152 3.35 3.68 -0.48
CA SER A 152 3.84 4.54 -1.56
C SER A 152 2.83 4.69 -2.70
N SER A 153 2.13 3.60 -3.05
CA SER A 153 1.08 3.60 -4.08
C SER A 153 -0.15 4.42 -3.65
N LEU A 154 -0.63 4.25 -2.42
CA LEU A 154 -1.79 5.01 -1.90
C LEU A 154 -1.51 6.52 -1.88
N ILE A 155 -0.34 6.94 -1.40
CA ILE A 155 0.07 8.35 -1.39
C ILE A 155 0.14 8.89 -2.82
N THR A 156 0.76 8.14 -3.73
CA THR A 156 0.98 8.60 -5.11
C THR A 156 -0.32 8.69 -5.89
N VAL A 157 -1.13 7.63 -5.87
CA VAL A 157 -2.30 7.47 -6.74
C VAL A 157 -3.54 8.14 -6.18
N ASN A 158 -3.80 8.01 -4.88
CA ASN A 158 -5.09 8.42 -4.31
C ASN A 158 -5.08 9.83 -3.72
N VAL A 159 -3.92 10.33 -3.28
CA VAL A 159 -3.84 11.65 -2.64
C VAL A 159 -3.37 12.70 -3.63
N ILE A 160 -2.14 12.56 -4.15
CA ILE A 160 -1.50 13.68 -4.86
C ILE A 160 -2.03 13.80 -6.29
N LYS A 161 -2.19 12.69 -7.02
CA LYS A 161 -2.68 12.70 -8.41
C LYS A 161 -4.07 13.32 -8.57
N PHE A 162 -4.92 13.19 -7.56
CA PHE A 162 -6.28 13.72 -7.60
C PHE A 162 -6.31 15.26 -7.43
N ILE A 163 -5.34 15.82 -6.72
CA ILE A 163 -5.29 17.25 -6.36
C ILE A 163 -4.40 18.06 -7.35
N TRP A 164 -3.46 17.41 -8.05
CA TRP A 164 -2.49 18.15 -8.86
C TRP A 164 -2.99 18.52 -10.26
N GLY A 165 -3.75 17.63 -10.93
CA GLY A 165 -4.34 17.90 -12.25
C GLY A 165 -3.37 18.37 -13.34
N ARG A 166 -2.12 17.90 -13.30
CA ARG A 166 -1.10 18.29 -14.28
C ARG A 166 -1.25 17.48 -15.56
N VAL A 167 -1.39 18.18 -16.70
CA VAL A 167 -1.46 17.61 -18.05
C VAL A 167 -0.11 16.99 -18.44
N ARG A 168 -0.12 15.82 -19.09
CA ARG A 168 1.12 15.16 -19.56
C ARG A 168 1.66 15.84 -20.82
N TYR A 169 2.96 15.72 -21.05
CA TYR A 169 3.58 16.19 -22.28
C TYR A 169 2.96 15.54 -23.53
N ARG A 170 2.81 14.21 -23.53
CA ARG A 170 2.22 13.47 -24.66
C ARG A 170 0.76 13.83 -24.93
N GLU A 171 -0.01 14.17 -23.90
CA GLU A 171 -1.42 14.58 -24.02
C GLU A 171 -1.50 15.94 -24.73
N MET A 172 -0.70 16.92 -24.31
CA MET A 172 -0.62 18.23 -25.00
C MET A 172 -0.24 18.08 -26.48
N MET A 173 0.73 17.21 -26.79
CA MET A 173 1.13 16.96 -28.17
C MET A 173 0.03 16.28 -29.01
N GLN A 174 -0.76 15.40 -28.41
CA GLN A 174 -1.89 14.72 -29.08
C GLN A 174 -3.05 15.69 -29.36
N GLU A 175 -3.27 16.67 -28.49
CA GLU A 175 -4.27 17.73 -28.66
C GLU A 175 -3.81 18.86 -29.61
N GLY A 176 -2.59 18.77 -30.15
CA GLY A 176 -2.04 19.78 -31.07
C GLY A 176 -1.52 21.05 -30.36
N ASP A 177 -1.38 21.05 -29.03
CA ASP A 177 -0.79 22.16 -28.26
C ASP A 177 0.74 22.17 -28.36
N VAL A 178 1.26 22.45 -29.54
CA VAL A 178 2.71 22.56 -29.81
C VAL A 178 3.34 23.72 -29.04
N ALA A 179 2.54 24.73 -28.67
CA ALA A 179 2.96 25.86 -27.85
C ALA A 179 3.07 25.52 -26.35
N LEU A 180 2.62 24.33 -25.93
CA LEU A 180 2.59 23.88 -24.53
C LEU A 180 1.93 24.92 -23.61
N LYS A 181 0.79 25.46 -24.05
CA LYS A 181 -0.06 26.39 -23.29
C LYS A 181 -0.68 25.71 -22.07
N GLY A 182 -0.99 24.42 -22.16
CA GLY A 182 -1.50 23.61 -21.05
C GLY A 182 -0.46 23.25 -19.98
N PHE A 183 0.81 23.61 -20.19
CA PHE A 183 1.86 23.30 -19.22
C PHE A 183 1.72 24.14 -17.96
N THR A 184 1.85 23.45 -16.84
CA THR A 184 1.92 24.05 -15.50
C THR A 184 3.18 23.59 -14.78
N ALA A 185 3.76 24.48 -13.98
CA ALA A 185 4.94 24.17 -13.18
C ALA A 185 4.60 23.19 -12.05
N TRP A 186 5.57 22.37 -11.63
CA TRP A 186 5.31 21.29 -10.67
C TRP A 186 4.85 21.77 -9.30
N TYR A 187 5.20 22.98 -8.89
CA TYR A 187 4.80 23.57 -7.60
C TYR A 187 3.44 24.28 -7.66
N HIS A 188 2.79 24.31 -8.83
CA HIS A 188 1.47 24.89 -9.00
C HIS A 188 0.41 23.78 -9.10
N PRO A 189 -0.40 23.55 -8.05
CA PRO A 189 -1.52 22.61 -8.12
C PRO A 189 -2.63 23.19 -9.00
N ASN A 190 -3.17 22.42 -9.95
CA ASN A 190 -4.21 22.87 -10.87
C ASN A 190 -5.64 22.61 -10.36
N GLY A 191 -5.76 22.13 -9.13
CA GLY A 191 -7.04 21.78 -8.51
C GLY A 191 -7.45 20.33 -8.78
N PHE A 192 -8.67 20.00 -8.36
CA PHE A 192 -9.19 18.64 -8.48
C PHE A 192 -9.29 18.20 -9.94
N SER A 193 -8.53 17.15 -10.26
CA SER A 193 -8.44 16.60 -11.61
C SER A 193 -9.65 15.72 -11.94
N LEU A 194 -10.83 16.33 -12.08
CA LEU A 194 -12.02 15.66 -12.63
C LEU A 194 -11.88 15.41 -14.14
N SER A 195 -10.99 16.13 -14.81
CA SER A 195 -10.70 16.10 -16.26
C SER A 195 -9.76 14.96 -16.69
N GLY A 196 -9.25 14.13 -15.77
CA GLY A 196 -8.44 12.95 -16.10
C GLY A 196 -6.93 13.17 -16.33
N HIS A 197 -6.42 14.39 -16.10
CA HIS A 197 -5.00 14.71 -16.28
C HIS A 197 -4.15 14.31 -15.06
N HIS A 198 -3.38 13.22 -15.21
CA HIS A 198 -2.66 12.61 -14.09
C HIS A 198 -1.16 12.41 -14.36
N SER A 199 -0.45 13.51 -14.69
CA SER A 199 1.01 13.53 -14.83
C SER A 199 1.72 13.51 -13.48
N PHE A 200 1.38 14.39 -12.54
CA PHE A 200 2.13 14.53 -11.28
C PHE A 200 1.47 13.78 -10.11
N PRO A 201 2.20 12.99 -9.30
CA PRO A 201 3.57 12.50 -9.50
C PRO A 201 3.60 11.15 -10.24
N SER A 202 4.79 10.68 -10.63
CA SER A 202 4.90 9.41 -11.36
C SER A 202 4.69 8.18 -10.46
N ALA A 203 3.58 7.48 -10.67
CA ALA A 203 3.29 6.19 -10.03
C ALA A 203 4.27 5.08 -10.43
N HIS A 204 4.76 5.10 -11.68
CA HIS A 204 5.72 4.12 -12.18
C HIS A 204 7.07 4.27 -11.47
N THR A 205 7.57 5.50 -11.34
CA THR A 205 8.84 5.74 -10.62
C THR A 205 8.70 5.46 -9.12
N SER A 206 7.54 5.76 -8.52
CA SER A 206 7.23 5.40 -7.13
C SER A 206 7.21 3.87 -6.94
N ALA A 207 6.55 3.15 -7.84
CA ALA A 207 6.53 1.68 -7.83
C ALA A 207 7.93 1.07 -7.99
N ALA A 208 8.74 1.58 -8.92
CA ALA A 208 10.13 1.13 -9.10
C ALA A 208 11.00 1.40 -7.87
N SER A 209 10.77 2.53 -7.20
CA SER A 209 11.49 2.92 -5.97
C SER A 209 11.22 1.95 -4.81
N ASN A 210 10.13 1.19 -4.84
CA ASN A 210 9.89 0.16 -3.84
C ASN A 210 10.96 -0.95 -3.84
N LEU A 211 11.72 -1.13 -4.92
CA LEU A 211 12.87 -2.06 -4.92
C LEU A 211 13.96 -1.67 -3.92
N LEU A 212 13.96 -0.44 -3.41
CA LEU A 212 14.85 -0.01 -2.31
C LEU A 212 14.74 -0.90 -1.08
N VAL A 213 13.60 -1.59 -0.87
CA VAL A 213 13.44 -2.57 0.21
C VAL A 213 14.49 -3.68 0.16
N LEU A 214 14.99 -4.04 -1.03
CA LEU A 214 16.06 -5.03 -1.21
C LEU A 214 17.39 -4.56 -0.62
N CYS A 215 17.60 -3.25 -0.46
CA CYS A 215 18.77 -2.70 0.23
C CYS A 215 18.71 -2.90 1.76
N ALA A 216 17.60 -3.43 2.29
CA ALA A 216 17.46 -3.89 3.67
C ALA A 216 17.58 -5.41 3.81
N LEU A 217 17.85 -6.15 2.73
CA LEU A 217 17.90 -7.61 2.77
C LEU A 217 18.98 -8.14 3.73
N ASP A 218 20.12 -7.42 3.82
CA ASP A 218 21.21 -7.76 4.73
C ASP A 218 20.88 -7.58 6.22
N GLU A 219 19.80 -6.88 6.55
CA GLU A 219 19.32 -6.78 7.93
C GLU A 219 18.59 -8.04 8.42
N VAL A 220 18.05 -8.83 7.48
CA VAL A 220 17.30 -10.07 7.77
C VAL A 220 18.14 -11.31 7.45
N PHE A 221 18.96 -11.22 6.40
CA PHE A 221 19.83 -12.28 5.90
C PHE A 221 21.29 -11.80 5.90
N PRO A 222 22.07 -12.09 6.96
CA PRO A 222 23.46 -11.64 7.06
C PRO A 222 24.33 -12.07 5.86
N GLU A 223 24.02 -13.22 5.24
CA GLU A 223 24.69 -13.71 4.03
C GLU A 223 24.56 -12.77 2.82
N ALA A 224 23.57 -11.89 2.82
CA ALA A 224 23.36 -10.90 1.75
C ALA A 224 24.29 -9.68 1.87
N HIS A 225 24.99 -9.50 3.00
CA HIS A 225 25.83 -8.31 3.25
C HIS A 225 26.91 -8.11 2.18
N GLY A 226 27.56 -9.20 1.73
CA GLY A 226 28.58 -9.14 0.68
C GLY A 226 28.06 -8.66 -0.69
N LYS A 227 26.74 -8.76 -0.93
CA LYS A 227 26.09 -8.37 -2.20
C LYS A 227 25.48 -6.97 -2.14
N LYS A 228 25.55 -6.29 -1.00
CA LYS A 228 24.87 -5.02 -0.74
C LYS A 228 25.15 -3.95 -1.78
N LYS A 229 26.42 -3.76 -2.14
CA LYS A 229 26.84 -2.76 -3.15
C LYS A 229 26.23 -3.06 -4.52
N THR A 230 26.25 -4.32 -4.93
CA THR A 230 25.64 -4.78 -6.19
C THR A 230 24.13 -4.57 -6.19
N VAL A 231 23.45 -4.91 -5.10
CA VAL A 231 22.00 -4.70 -4.97
C VAL A 231 21.66 -3.21 -5.07
N ILE A 232 22.38 -2.35 -4.35
CA ILE A 232 22.18 -0.89 -4.44
C ILE A 232 22.37 -0.41 -5.88
N PHE A 233 23.46 -0.82 -6.55
CA PHE A 233 23.72 -0.41 -7.93
C PHE A 233 22.62 -0.85 -8.89
N VAL A 234 22.20 -2.12 -8.84
CA VAL A 234 21.15 -2.67 -9.72
C VAL A 234 19.81 -1.97 -9.46
N VAL A 235 19.44 -1.77 -8.20
CA VAL A 235 18.20 -1.08 -7.83
C VAL A 235 18.23 0.39 -8.29
N SER A 236 19.33 1.10 -8.06
CA SER A 236 19.48 2.49 -8.51
C SER A 236 19.42 2.61 -10.03
N LEU A 237 20.09 1.70 -10.76
CA LEU A 237 20.04 1.65 -12.21
C LEU A 237 18.62 1.41 -12.71
N TYR A 238 17.90 0.47 -12.11
CA TYR A 238 16.52 0.18 -12.48
C TYR A 238 15.59 1.38 -12.28
N ILE A 239 15.68 2.04 -11.12
CA ILE A 239 14.88 3.24 -10.79
C ILE A 239 15.19 4.35 -11.80
N PHE A 240 16.47 4.57 -12.12
CA PHE A 240 16.88 5.55 -13.11
C PHE A 240 16.32 5.23 -14.49
N THR A 241 16.47 3.99 -14.97
CA THR A 241 15.94 3.58 -16.28
C THR A 241 14.43 3.68 -16.34
N MET A 242 13.72 3.36 -15.26
CA MET A 242 12.28 3.58 -15.17
C MET A 242 11.92 5.06 -15.25
N ALA A 243 12.55 5.92 -14.45
CA ALA A 243 12.30 7.36 -14.49
C ALA A 243 12.57 7.93 -15.88
N TYR A 244 13.68 7.51 -16.50
CA TYR A 244 14.05 7.92 -17.85
C TYR A 244 13.03 7.48 -18.90
N SER A 245 12.57 6.22 -18.86
CA SER A 245 11.57 5.72 -19.82
C SER A 245 10.27 6.52 -19.78
N ARG A 246 9.87 7.00 -18.58
CA ARG A 246 8.67 7.82 -18.43
C ARG A 246 8.78 9.19 -19.09
N ILE A 247 9.97 9.79 -19.07
CA ILE A 247 10.25 11.06 -19.74
C ILE A 247 10.30 10.84 -21.26
N VAL A 248 10.95 9.75 -21.71
CA VAL A 248 11.04 9.39 -23.13
C VAL A 248 9.66 9.17 -23.74
N LEU A 249 8.70 8.59 -23.02
CA LEU A 249 7.34 8.44 -23.54
C LEU A 249 6.48 9.72 -23.47
N GLY A 250 7.05 10.83 -22.99
CA GLY A 250 6.29 12.06 -22.74
C GLY A 250 5.19 11.89 -21.68
N ALA A 251 5.23 10.82 -20.90
CA ALA A 251 4.18 10.52 -19.94
C ALA A 251 4.33 11.31 -18.64
N HIS A 252 5.54 11.77 -18.34
CA HIS A 252 5.89 12.48 -17.11
C HIS A 252 7.04 13.46 -17.37
N PHE A 253 7.04 14.58 -16.65
CA PHE A 253 8.16 15.52 -16.60
C PHE A 253 9.27 15.05 -15.63
N LEU A 254 10.44 15.72 -15.66
CA LEU A 254 11.55 15.41 -14.75
C LEU A 254 11.12 15.57 -13.28
N SER A 255 10.40 16.64 -12.97
CA SER A 255 9.87 16.87 -11.63
C SER A 255 8.89 15.77 -11.19
N ASP A 256 8.01 15.29 -12.08
CA ASP A 256 7.03 14.24 -11.78
C ASP A 256 7.71 12.92 -11.36
N VAL A 257 8.76 12.50 -12.09
CA VAL A 257 9.51 11.28 -11.78
C VAL A 257 10.37 11.46 -10.53
N THR A 258 10.89 12.67 -10.31
CA THR A 258 11.67 13.01 -9.11
C THR A 258 10.82 12.94 -7.85
N VAL A 259 9.61 13.48 -7.87
CA VAL A 259 8.67 13.37 -6.74
C VAL A 259 8.16 11.95 -6.57
N GLY A 260 7.90 11.23 -7.67
CA GLY A 260 7.59 9.80 -7.62
C GLY A 260 8.68 9.00 -6.88
N PHE A 261 9.96 9.26 -7.21
CA PHE A 261 11.09 8.67 -6.48
C PHE A 261 11.13 9.08 -5.01
N LEU A 262 10.95 10.37 -4.71
CA LEU A 262 10.97 10.87 -3.33
C LEU A 262 9.92 10.18 -2.46
N ILE A 263 8.69 9.99 -2.97
CA ILE A 263 7.62 9.31 -2.25
C ILE A 263 8.02 7.87 -1.92
N GLY A 264 8.49 7.11 -2.91
CA GLY A 264 8.93 5.73 -2.68
C GLY A 264 10.13 5.64 -1.74
N TYR A 265 11.10 6.55 -1.87
CA TYR A 265 12.27 6.65 -0.99
C TYR A 265 11.88 6.95 0.46
N LEU A 266 11.01 7.93 0.69
CA LEU A 266 10.54 8.27 2.04
C LEU A 266 9.71 7.15 2.65
N ALA A 267 8.84 6.50 1.89
CA ALA A 267 8.07 5.33 2.34
C ALA A 267 9.02 4.21 2.82
N PHE A 268 10.03 3.87 2.01
CA PHE A 268 11.06 2.91 2.39
C PHE A 268 11.85 3.37 3.64
N PHE A 269 12.30 4.62 3.66
CA PHE A 269 13.15 5.14 4.73
C PHE A 269 12.43 5.13 6.08
N VAL A 270 11.19 5.64 6.12
CA VAL A 270 10.35 5.66 7.31
C VAL A 270 10.01 4.24 7.76
N ALA A 271 9.55 3.38 6.84
CA ALA A 271 9.22 2.00 7.18
C ALA A 271 10.44 1.26 7.74
N ARG A 272 11.62 1.43 7.13
CA ARG A 272 12.87 0.81 7.64
C ARG A 272 13.21 1.33 9.02
N TYR A 273 13.12 2.65 9.24
CA TYR A 273 13.40 3.24 10.55
C TYR A 273 12.48 2.68 11.63
N LEU A 274 11.18 2.59 11.36
CA LEU A 274 10.21 2.00 12.28
C LEU A 274 10.45 0.50 12.50
N TYR A 275 10.73 -0.24 11.43
CA TYR A 275 10.79 -1.70 11.48
C TYR A 275 12.12 -2.25 12.01
N PHE A 276 13.25 -1.61 11.70
CA PHE A 276 14.58 -2.14 12.03
C PHE A 276 15.33 -1.31 13.08
N ASP A 277 15.23 0.02 13.05
CA ASP A 277 16.01 0.85 13.97
C ASP A 277 15.25 1.04 15.31
N LYS A 278 13.95 1.37 15.25
CA LYS A 278 13.13 1.59 16.44
C LYS A 278 12.81 0.29 17.18
N SER A 279 12.47 -0.78 16.46
CA SER A 279 12.18 -2.09 17.07
C SER A 279 13.35 -2.62 17.89
N LYS A 280 14.58 -2.57 17.37
CA LYS A 280 15.80 -2.98 18.09
C LYS A 280 16.00 -2.16 19.36
N THR A 281 15.81 -0.85 19.29
CA THR A 281 15.95 0.05 20.44
C THR A 281 14.93 -0.27 21.54
N VAL A 282 13.66 -0.49 21.16
CA VAL A 282 12.60 -0.84 22.10
C VAL A 282 12.85 -2.21 22.73
N ILE A 283 13.24 -3.21 21.92
CA ILE A 283 13.56 -4.56 22.42
C ILE A 283 14.73 -4.48 23.40
N SER A 284 15.81 -3.77 23.08
CA SER A 284 16.93 -3.61 24.01
C SER A 284 16.54 -2.92 25.32
N ALA A 285 15.70 -1.87 25.26
CA ALA A 285 15.20 -1.20 26.46
C ALA A 285 14.29 -2.10 27.32
N LEU A 286 13.47 -2.94 26.70
CA LEU A 286 12.64 -3.91 27.41
C LEU A 286 13.48 -5.03 28.05
N MET A 287 14.52 -5.52 27.35
CA MET A 287 15.43 -6.54 27.89
C MET A 287 16.23 -6.00 29.07
N GLN A 288 16.76 -4.77 28.96
CA GLN A 288 17.45 -4.11 30.07
C GLN A 288 16.51 -3.93 31.27
N LYS A 289 15.25 -3.54 31.05
CA LYS A 289 14.26 -3.42 32.13
C LYS A 289 13.91 -4.78 32.77
N GLN A 290 13.95 -5.87 32.01
CA GLN A 290 13.76 -7.22 32.54
C GLN A 290 14.98 -7.69 33.35
N GLU A 291 16.19 -7.38 32.91
CA GLU A 291 17.43 -7.65 33.65
C GLU A 291 17.47 -6.84 34.96
N GLU A 292 17.15 -5.54 34.93
CA GLU A 292 17.05 -4.69 36.13
C GLU A 292 15.98 -5.20 37.11
N ASN A 293 14.83 -5.66 36.61
CA ASN A 293 13.78 -6.25 37.44
C ASN A 293 14.15 -7.65 37.99
N ALA A 294 15.05 -8.38 37.34
CA ALA A 294 15.52 -9.68 37.79
C ALA A 294 16.66 -9.52 38.81
N GLU A 295 17.58 -8.58 38.60
CA GLU A 295 18.64 -8.25 39.57
C GLU A 295 18.08 -7.57 40.82
N GLY A 296 17.03 -6.74 40.70
CA GLY A 296 16.31 -6.18 41.84
C GLY A 296 15.40 -7.16 42.58
N ALA A 297 15.25 -8.40 42.10
CA ALA A 297 14.53 -9.48 42.79
C ALA A 297 15.46 -10.43 43.57
N ASP A 298 16.79 -10.31 43.35
CA ASP A 298 17.83 -11.09 44.04
C ASP A 298 18.52 -10.30 45.17
N GLU A 299 18.08 -9.06 45.48
CA GLU A 299 18.43 -8.45 46.77
C GLU A 299 17.83 -9.33 47.89
N PRO A 300 18.66 -9.86 48.79
CA PRO A 300 18.20 -10.84 49.76
C PRO A 300 17.16 -10.20 50.67
N ALA A 301 16.04 -10.91 50.84
CA ALA A 301 15.03 -10.68 51.87
C ALA A 301 15.59 -10.90 53.29
N GLU A 302 16.80 -10.40 53.58
CA GLU A 302 17.41 -10.34 54.91
C GLU A 302 17.19 -8.98 55.59
N GLU A 303 16.98 -7.90 54.83
CA GLU A 303 16.78 -6.56 55.43
C GLU A 303 15.31 -6.22 55.74
N ALA A 304 14.35 -6.97 55.19
CA ALA A 304 12.92 -6.81 55.51
C ALA A 304 12.47 -7.58 56.77
N ALA A 305 13.31 -8.48 57.30
CA ALA A 305 13.03 -9.24 58.52
C ALA A 305 13.54 -8.55 59.80
N ASP A 306 14.51 -7.63 59.69
CA ASP A 306 15.13 -6.98 60.85
C ASP A 306 14.44 -5.65 61.26
N VAL A 307 13.61 -5.07 60.39
CA VAL A 307 12.85 -3.84 60.72
C VAL A 307 11.50 -4.15 61.40
N LEU A 308 11.00 -5.39 61.29
CA LEU A 308 9.73 -5.82 61.90
C LEU A 308 9.89 -6.49 63.27
N SER A 309 11.12 -6.82 63.68
CA SER A 309 11.40 -7.45 64.98
C SER A 309 11.64 -6.42 66.10
N GLU A 310 11.93 -5.15 65.77
CA GLU A 310 12.25 -4.12 66.77
C GLU A 310 11.04 -3.23 67.17
N GLN A 311 9.88 -3.36 66.52
CA GLN A 311 8.68 -2.56 66.83
C GLN A 311 7.59 -3.27 67.64
N VAL A 312 7.80 -4.50 68.13
CA VAL A 312 6.74 -5.27 68.83
C VAL A 312 7.02 -5.46 70.34
N ILE A 313 8.03 -4.81 70.93
CA ILE A 313 8.27 -4.88 72.39
C ILE A 313 8.17 -3.50 73.04
N SER A 314 6.98 -2.92 73.05
CA SER A 314 6.54 -2.05 74.15
C SER A 314 5.03 -1.78 74.04
N GLU A 315 4.21 -2.63 74.64
CA GLU A 315 3.10 -2.11 75.46
C GLU A 315 2.58 -3.23 76.38
N GLU A 316 2.71 -2.95 77.66
CA GLU A 316 2.42 -3.79 78.80
C GLU A 316 1.00 -3.49 79.28
N VAL A 317 0.17 -4.54 79.30
CA VAL A 317 -0.88 -4.89 80.28
C VAL A 317 -1.64 -3.74 81.00
N THR A 318 -2.95 -3.66 80.75
CA THR A 318 -3.96 -3.48 81.82
C THR A 318 -5.27 -4.23 81.48
N GLU A 319 -5.84 -4.81 82.53
CA GLU A 319 -6.92 -5.82 82.64
C GLU A 319 -8.38 -5.34 82.36
N PRO A 320 -9.40 -6.26 82.37
CA PRO A 320 -10.66 -6.16 81.62
C PRO A 320 -11.89 -5.77 82.45
N GLU A 321 -12.99 -5.35 81.79
CA GLU A 321 -14.36 -5.52 82.33
C GLU A 321 -15.41 -5.87 81.25
N GLU A 322 -16.17 -6.91 81.62
CA GLU A 322 -17.48 -7.44 81.24
C GLU A 322 -18.40 -6.75 80.20
N GLY A 323 -19.06 -7.58 79.38
CA GLY A 323 -20.50 -7.43 79.12
C GLY A 323 -21.02 -7.62 77.69
N ALA A 324 -21.66 -8.78 77.47
CA ALA A 324 -22.87 -9.01 76.64
C ALA A 324 -22.81 -9.06 75.09
N ASP A 325 -23.16 -10.27 74.62
CA ASP A 325 -24.12 -10.63 73.55
C ASP A 325 -23.89 -10.29 72.05
N VAL A 326 -23.61 -11.39 71.31
CA VAL A 326 -24.24 -11.85 70.05
C VAL A 326 -24.30 -10.90 68.83
N ALA A 327 -23.51 -11.23 67.80
CA ALA A 327 -23.98 -11.65 66.46
C ALA A 327 -22.79 -11.88 65.50
N GLU A 328 -22.76 -13.04 64.85
CA GLU A 328 -21.83 -13.39 63.77
C GLU A 328 -22.17 -12.65 62.47
N GLU A 329 -21.18 -12.09 61.79
CA GLU A 329 -21.17 -11.89 60.34
C GLU A 329 -19.71 -11.87 59.84
N GLU A 330 -19.22 -13.03 59.40
CA GLU A 330 -17.97 -13.17 58.62
C GLU A 330 -18.25 -12.79 57.16
N THR A 331 -17.47 -11.86 56.62
CA THR A 331 -17.40 -11.56 55.18
C THR A 331 -16.03 -11.96 54.65
N ASP A 332 -16.02 -13.02 53.84
CA ASP A 332 -14.83 -13.59 53.21
C ASP A 332 -14.93 -13.35 51.67
N GLU A 333 -14.47 -12.18 51.21
CA GLU A 333 -14.32 -11.88 49.79
C GLU A 333 -13.01 -12.49 49.26
N GLY A 334 -13.09 -13.73 48.76
CA GLY A 334 -11.91 -14.42 48.27
C GLY A 334 -12.12 -15.60 47.35
N LEU A 335 -13.25 -15.75 46.63
CA LEU A 335 -13.39 -16.88 45.69
C LEU A 335 -14.53 -16.78 44.64
N LEU A 336 -14.61 -15.74 43.80
CA LEU A 336 -15.67 -15.67 42.76
C LEU A 336 -15.28 -15.08 41.39
N LEU A 337 -14.07 -15.39 40.87
CA LEU A 337 -13.68 -15.00 39.50
C LEU A 337 -13.40 -16.17 38.53
N TYR A 338 -13.89 -17.38 38.82
CA TYR A 338 -13.65 -18.56 37.97
C TYR A 338 -14.90 -19.25 37.40
N LYS A 339 -16.09 -18.63 37.45
CA LYS A 339 -17.34 -19.29 37.03
C LYS A 339 -18.24 -18.54 36.06
N ASP A 340 -17.73 -17.59 35.27
CA ASP A 340 -18.60 -16.77 34.41
C ASP A 340 -18.27 -16.80 32.91
N ARG A 341 -17.88 -17.97 32.38
CA ARG A 341 -17.61 -18.15 30.94
C ARG A 341 -18.49 -19.21 30.25
N HIS A 342 -19.47 -19.78 30.95
CA HIS A 342 -20.30 -20.86 30.42
C HIS A 342 -21.79 -20.56 30.25
N GLU A 343 -22.30 -19.38 30.61
CA GLU A 343 -23.74 -19.06 30.45
C GLU A 343 -24.09 -18.14 29.27
N ILE A 344 -23.13 -17.49 28.60
CA ILE A 344 -23.43 -16.56 27.48
C ILE A 344 -23.79 -17.29 26.16
N ARG A 345 -23.79 -18.63 26.12
CA ARG A 345 -24.06 -19.40 24.88
C ARG A 345 -25.48 -19.99 24.78
N ALA A 346 -26.35 -19.78 25.76
CA ALA A 346 -27.69 -20.37 25.78
C ALA A 346 -28.85 -19.42 25.41
N GLU A 347 -28.69 -18.10 25.48
CA GLU A 347 -29.81 -17.15 25.28
C GLU A 347 -29.98 -16.58 23.85
N ALA A 348 -29.13 -16.95 22.89
CA ALA A 348 -29.25 -16.46 21.51
C ALA A 348 -30.17 -17.30 20.59
N LYS A 349 -31.00 -18.21 21.14
CA LYS A 349 -31.82 -19.14 20.35
C LYS A 349 -33.34 -19.07 20.55
N SER A 350 -33.86 -18.07 21.25
CA SER A 350 -35.31 -17.88 21.38
C SER A 350 -35.68 -16.40 21.49
N ALA A 351 -35.92 -15.75 20.35
CA ALA A 351 -36.65 -14.49 20.30
C ALA A 351 -37.83 -14.65 19.32
N PRO A 352 -39.03 -14.12 19.63
CA PRO A 352 -40.26 -14.41 18.88
C PRO A 352 -40.40 -13.55 17.61
N ILE A 353 -41.14 -14.10 16.65
CA ILE A 353 -41.61 -13.45 15.43
C ILE A 353 -42.67 -12.41 15.81
N VAL A 354 -42.46 -11.14 15.43
CA VAL A 354 -43.48 -10.08 15.53
C VAL A 354 -44.17 -9.94 14.17
N GLN A 355 -45.50 -9.90 14.21
CA GLN A 355 -46.42 -9.83 13.07
C GLN A 355 -46.37 -8.48 12.37
N GLU A 356 -46.56 -8.49 11.05
CA GLU A 356 -46.73 -7.32 10.18
C GLU A 356 -48.00 -6.54 10.56
N GLU A 357 -47.88 -5.25 10.85
CA GLU A 357 -49.00 -4.30 10.80
C GLU A 357 -49.00 -3.63 9.43
N GLU A 358 -50.17 -3.69 8.80
CA GLU A 358 -50.54 -3.18 7.48
C GLU A 358 -50.60 -1.64 7.53
N TYR A 359 -49.76 -0.98 6.72
CA TYR A 359 -49.75 0.47 6.56
C TYR A 359 -50.37 0.83 5.19
N GLU A 360 -51.58 1.39 5.21
CA GLU A 360 -52.19 2.06 4.06
C GLU A 360 -51.50 3.43 3.83
N PRO A 361 -51.01 3.74 2.61
CA PRO A 361 -50.45 5.05 2.33
C PRO A 361 -51.55 6.04 1.88
N ASP A 362 -51.68 7.13 2.63
CA ASP A 362 -52.39 8.34 2.20
C ASP A 362 -51.78 8.91 0.92
N GLU A 363 -52.66 9.23 -0.05
CA GLU A 363 -52.36 10.01 -1.25
C GLU A 363 -51.92 11.44 -0.89
N ASP A 364 -51.08 12.03 -1.75
CA ASP A 364 -50.60 13.42 -1.74
C ASP A 364 -49.36 13.78 -0.88
N VAL A 365 -48.19 13.29 -1.31
CA VAL A 365 -46.90 13.98 -1.10
C VAL A 365 -46.03 13.87 -2.37
N PRO A 366 -45.47 14.96 -2.92
CA PRO A 366 -44.71 14.91 -4.18
C PRO A 366 -43.34 14.26 -4.00
N GLU A 367 -43.03 13.30 -4.87
CA GLU A 367 -41.72 12.65 -5.01
C GLU A 367 -40.60 13.68 -5.27
N GLN A 368 -39.69 13.83 -4.31
CA GLN A 368 -38.32 14.24 -4.56
C GLN A 368 -37.39 13.19 -3.95
N GLU A 369 -37.11 12.13 -4.70
CA GLU A 369 -35.92 11.32 -4.48
C GLU A 369 -35.17 11.07 -5.79
N ALA A 370 -33.85 11.29 -5.68
CA ALA A 370 -32.81 10.43 -6.22
C ALA A 370 -32.93 9.99 -7.69
N ASP A 371 -32.39 10.81 -8.61
CA ASP A 371 -31.87 10.28 -9.87
C ASP A 371 -30.64 11.05 -10.38
N VAL A 372 -29.47 10.76 -9.80
CA VAL A 372 -28.16 11.22 -10.33
C VAL A 372 -27.42 10.05 -11.02
N GLY A 373 -27.99 8.84 -10.99
CA GLY A 373 -27.38 7.63 -11.55
C GLY A 373 -27.74 7.34 -13.01
N ILE A 374 -28.91 7.80 -13.49
CA ILE A 374 -29.42 7.41 -14.82
C ILE A 374 -29.21 8.51 -15.88
N LEU A 375 -28.99 9.76 -15.48
CA LEU A 375 -28.77 10.89 -16.40
C LEU A 375 -27.45 10.82 -17.19
N LEU A 376 -26.43 10.11 -16.71
CA LEU A 376 -25.15 9.96 -17.42
C LEU A 376 -25.18 8.92 -18.55
N TYR A 377 -26.18 8.03 -18.58
CA TYR A 377 -26.28 7.02 -19.64
C TYR A 377 -27.13 7.51 -20.83
N LYS A 378 -28.15 8.36 -20.59
CA LYS A 378 -28.98 8.91 -21.66
C LYS A 378 -28.27 10.01 -22.48
N SER A 379 -27.47 10.87 -21.84
CA SER A 379 -26.73 11.94 -22.54
C SER A 379 -25.75 11.43 -23.62
N ARG A 380 -25.15 10.25 -23.47
CA ARG A 380 -24.23 9.69 -24.49
C ARG A 380 -24.92 9.02 -25.68
N ARG A 381 -26.20 8.66 -25.54
CA ARG A 381 -26.96 8.02 -26.63
C ARG A 381 -27.57 9.07 -27.56
N ASP A 382 -27.99 10.20 -27.01
CA ASP A 382 -28.61 11.29 -27.78
C ASP A 382 -27.59 12.07 -28.62
N ILE A 383 -26.34 12.21 -28.17
CA ILE A 383 -25.26 12.83 -28.98
C ILE A 383 -24.89 11.96 -30.19
N ARG A 384 -25.02 10.63 -30.10
CA ARG A 384 -24.76 9.73 -31.24
C ARG A 384 -25.93 9.64 -32.23
N ALA A 385 -27.13 10.04 -31.82
CA ALA A 385 -28.28 10.07 -32.71
C ALA A 385 -28.35 11.36 -33.54
N SER A 386 -27.84 12.48 -33.02
CA SER A 386 -27.73 13.74 -33.79
C SER A 386 -26.66 13.68 -34.89
N ASP A 387 -25.55 13.00 -34.63
CA ASP A 387 -24.45 12.88 -35.62
C ASP A 387 -24.81 11.95 -36.80
N ALA A 388 -25.79 11.06 -36.62
CA ALA A 388 -26.26 10.15 -37.67
C ALA A 388 -27.36 10.77 -38.56
N LEU A 389 -27.95 11.90 -38.16
CA LEU A 389 -29.00 12.59 -38.92
C LEU A 389 -28.50 13.81 -39.69
N ILE A 390 -27.23 14.20 -39.52
CA ILE A 390 -26.60 15.32 -40.26
C ILE A 390 -25.85 14.81 -41.51
N ALA A 391 -25.74 13.49 -41.71
CA ALA A 391 -24.99 12.91 -42.82
C ALA A 391 -25.81 12.57 -44.08
N ASP A 392 -27.13 12.81 -44.08
CA ASP A 392 -28.04 12.38 -45.17
C ASP A 392 -28.85 13.53 -45.83
N GLU A 393 -28.54 14.80 -45.56
CA GLU A 393 -29.14 15.94 -46.28
C GLU A 393 -28.07 16.94 -46.71
N GLU A 394 -27.35 16.64 -47.80
CA GLU A 394 -26.92 17.63 -48.81
C GLU A 394 -26.80 16.88 -50.16
N ASP A 395 -27.94 16.77 -50.86
CA ASP A 395 -28.02 16.48 -52.29
C ASP A 395 -27.66 17.72 -53.13
N PHE A 396 -27.31 17.44 -54.38
CA PHE A 396 -27.50 18.25 -55.62
C PHE A 396 -26.31 19.01 -56.25
N ASP A 397 -25.96 18.46 -57.42
CA ASP A 397 -25.89 19.10 -58.74
C ASP A 397 -24.56 19.57 -59.37
N ASP A 398 -24.52 19.21 -60.67
CA ASP A 398 -23.86 19.82 -61.83
C ASP A 398 -22.42 19.44 -62.20
N ASP A 399 -22.38 18.55 -63.20
CA ASP A 399 -21.85 18.76 -64.56
C ASP A 399 -20.40 19.27 -64.81
N ASP A 400 -19.77 18.52 -65.71
CA ASP A 400 -18.92 18.94 -66.84
C ASP A 400 -17.39 19.17 -66.70
N GLU A 401 -16.75 18.75 -67.80
CA GLU A 401 -15.45 19.09 -68.38
C GLU A 401 -14.19 18.25 -68.04
N ASP A 402 -13.93 17.29 -68.95
CA ASP A 402 -12.73 17.16 -69.80
C ASP A 402 -11.36 17.71 -69.29
N GLU A 403 -10.34 16.84 -69.26
CA GLU A 403 -9.10 16.93 -70.09
C GLU A 403 -7.96 16.03 -69.56
N ASP A 404 -7.40 15.25 -70.49
CA ASP A 404 -5.98 14.90 -70.67
C ASP A 404 -5.16 14.18 -69.57
N TYR A 405 -5.02 12.85 -69.68
CA TYR A 405 -3.86 12.11 -70.27
C TYR A 405 -3.86 10.61 -69.94
#